data_AF-A0AAD6UF99-F1
#
_entry.id   AF-A0AAD6UF99-F1
#
_cell.length_a   1.000
_cell.length_b   1.000
_cell.length_c   1.000
_cell.angle_alpha   90.00
_cell.angle_beta   90.00
_cell.angle_gamma   90.00
#
_symmetry.space_group_name_H-M   'P 1'
#
loop_
_entity.id
_entity.type
_entity.pdbx_description
1 polymer ?
#
loop_
_entity_poly.entity_id
_entity_poly.type
_entity_poly.pdbx_seq_one_letter_code
_entity_poly.pdbx_strand_id
1 'polypeptide(L)'
;MLLNGVPYVAKRFFEIGNGRDIVSIDENTAQLTNEMSRLAQGQWFLDKFYERAEETETRVSSDFTFSTGILAQETIGEREPSAASAVTLQDFLESTSRSPSSAITWLLEPLRASTIERWSGTLDHPMHADKPGKTMDAFMHFSYIYSQRSRLFADLQSQSASGNRASILFDVMTHTVAQDSGVGDHGLTGITAVLAGHICDTMCEGLEMGEENLILATDGKKKKAGEKCKGTKGKGTGKSRGKQQDRVESSDEGETSE
;
A
#
# COMPACT_ATOMS: atom_id res chain seq x y z
N MET A 1 -1.80 1.68 -24.66
CA MET A 1 -0.63 1.41 -25.53
C MET A 1 -0.77 0.00 -26.09
N LEU A 2 -0.27 -0.29 -27.30
CA LEU A 2 -0.22 -1.67 -27.82
C LEU A 2 1.24 -2.12 -27.88
N LEU A 3 1.56 -3.28 -27.29
CA LEU A 3 2.84 -3.96 -27.45
C LEU A 3 2.59 -5.30 -28.13
N ASN A 4 3.15 -5.49 -29.33
CA ASN A 4 2.93 -6.71 -30.14
C ASN A 4 1.44 -7.05 -30.34
N GLY A 5 0.59 -6.03 -30.50
CA GLY A 5 -0.86 -6.19 -30.67
C GLY A 5 -1.65 -6.43 -29.36
N VAL A 6 -0.99 -6.52 -28.21
CA VAL A 6 -1.62 -6.68 -26.90
C VAL A 6 -1.80 -5.32 -26.23
N PRO A 7 -2.97 -5.02 -25.65
CA PRO A 7 -3.20 -3.75 -24.95
C PRO A 7 -2.55 -3.71 -23.57
N TYR A 8 -1.93 -2.57 -23.27
CA TYR A 8 -1.28 -2.24 -22.00
C TYR A 8 -1.78 -0.89 -21.47
N VAL A 9 -1.83 -0.78 -20.14
CA VAL A 9 -1.95 0.47 -19.40
C VAL A 9 -0.56 0.99 -19.10
N ALA A 10 -0.34 2.29 -19.28
CA ALA A 10 0.89 2.97 -18.89
C ALA A 10 0.61 3.79 -17.62
N LYS A 11 1.39 3.54 -16.56
CA LYS A 11 1.27 4.18 -15.26
C LYS A 11 2.41 5.14 -15.01
N ARG A 12 2.10 6.21 -14.28
CA ARG A 12 3.02 7.21 -13.73
C ARG A 12 2.46 7.74 -12.42
N PHE A 13 3.32 8.32 -11.59
CA PHE A 13 2.91 9.05 -10.40
C PHE A 13 2.57 10.51 -10.74
N PHE A 14 1.50 11.00 -10.12
CA PHE A 14 1.09 12.42 -10.13
C PHE A 14 1.18 13.05 -8.73
N GLU A 15 1.30 12.24 -7.68
CA GLU A 15 1.43 12.65 -6.29
C GLU A 15 2.21 11.57 -5.53
N ILE A 16 3.16 11.98 -4.69
CA ILE A 16 4.00 11.09 -3.88
C ILE A 16 4.13 11.56 -2.42
N GLY A 17 3.34 12.56 -2.00
CA GLY A 17 3.38 13.22 -0.70
C GLY A 17 3.90 14.67 -0.72
N ASN A 18 4.29 15.17 -1.90
CA ASN A 18 4.87 16.51 -2.08
C ASN A 18 3.85 17.57 -2.52
N GLY A 19 2.62 17.16 -2.84
CA GLY A 19 1.59 18.02 -3.42
C GLY A 19 1.29 17.64 -4.87
N ARG A 20 0.07 17.95 -5.29
CA ARG A 20 -0.48 17.45 -6.56
C ARG A 20 0.35 17.97 -7.73
N ASP A 21 0.70 17.07 -8.64
CA ASP A 21 1.51 17.33 -9.83
C ASP A 21 2.94 17.79 -9.53
N ILE A 22 3.42 17.60 -8.28
CA ILE A 22 4.78 17.88 -7.85
C ILE A 22 5.55 16.56 -7.76
N VAL A 23 5.83 15.96 -8.92
CA VAL A 23 6.64 14.75 -9.05
C VAL A 23 7.68 14.96 -10.14
N SER A 24 8.95 14.97 -9.76
CA SER A 24 10.05 15.07 -10.73
C SER A 24 10.22 13.79 -11.55
N ILE A 25 10.93 13.89 -12.67
CA ILE A 25 11.22 12.75 -13.57
C ILE A 25 11.94 11.62 -12.84
N ASP A 26 12.92 11.96 -12.01
CA ASP A 26 13.71 10.99 -11.25
C ASP A 26 12.88 10.36 -10.12
N GLU A 27 12.05 11.14 -9.41
CA GLU A 27 11.14 10.61 -8.38
C GLU A 27 10.12 9.64 -8.99
N ASN A 28 9.50 10.01 -10.11
CA ASN A 28 8.57 9.12 -10.81
C ASN A 28 9.27 7.81 -11.23
N THR A 29 10.48 7.89 -11.77
CA THR A 29 11.26 6.70 -12.17
C THR A 29 11.58 5.81 -10.96
N ALA A 30 12.01 6.39 -9.85
CA ALA A 30 12.28 5.66 -8.62
C ALA A 30 11.03 4.96 -8.07
N GLN A 31 9.88 5.65 -8.04
CA GLN A 31 8.65 5.06 -7.51
C GLN A 31 8.06 3.99 -8.43
N LEU A 32 8.16 4.14 -9.76
CA LEU A 32 7.77 3.07 -10.69
C LEU A 32 8.69 1.85 -10.58
N THR A 33 9.97 2.06 -10.28
CA THR A 33 10.91 0.96 -9.99
C THR A 33 10.55 0.23 -8.70
N ASN A 34 10.13 0.97 -7.67
CA ASN A 34 9.61 0.38 -6.45
C ASN A 34 8.34 -0.44 -6.70
N GLU A 35 7.39 0.08 -7.49
CA GLU A 35 6.17 -0.64 -7.86
C GLU A 35 6.47 -1.94 -8.62
N MET A 36 7.35 -1.88 -9.62
CA MET A 36 7.81 -3.07 -10.34
C MET A 36 8.48 -4.09 -9.41
N SER A 37 9.28 -3.61 -8.45
CA SER A 37 9.93 -4.46 -7.45
C SER A 37 8.91 -5.11 -6.52
N ARG A 38 7.84 -4.39 -6.12
CA ARG A 38 6.75 -4.93 -5.30
C ARG A 38 5.98 -6.03 -6.03
N LEU A 39 5.69 -5.87 -7.32
CA LEU A 39 5.05 -6.92 -8.12
C LEU A 39 5.92 -8.19 -8.19
N ALA A 40 7.21 -8.05 -8.47
CA ALA A 40 8.13 -9.17 -8.55
C ALA A 40 8.33 -9.88 -7.20
N GLN A 41 8.50 -9.11 -6.11
CA GLN A 41 8.60 -9.66 -4.76
C GLN A 41 7.29 -10.32 -4.33
N GLY A 42 6.15 -9.71 -4.64
CA GLY A 42 4.82 -10.26 -4.37
C GLY A 42 4.66 -11.65 -4.97
N GLN A 43 5.01 -11.82 -6.25
CA GLN A 43 4.98 -13.14 -6.89
C GLN A 43 5.90 -14.13 -6.17
N TRP A 44 7.13 -13.74 -5.85
CA TRP A 44 8.07 -14.63 -5.16
C TRP A 44 7.56 -15.06 -3.77
N PHE A 45 7.00 -14.14 -2.99
CA PHE A 45 6.40 -14.47 -1.68
C PHE A 45 5.18 -15.37 -1.84
N LEU A 46 4.37 -15.15 -2.88
CA LEU A 46 3.19 -15.97 -3.16
C LEU A 46 3.59 -17.41 -3.54
N ASP A 47 4.64 -17.57 -4.33
CA ASP A 47 5.21 -18.89 -4.64
C ASP A 47 5.67 -19.59 -3.35
N LYS A 48 6.37 -18.88 -2.45
CA LYS A 48 6.79 -19.43 -1.15
C LYS A 48 5.63 -19.76 -0.21
N PHE A 49 4.56 -18.97 -0.26
CA PHE A 49 3.33 -19.25 0.45
C PHE A 49 2.68 -20.55 -0.05
N TYR A 50 2.61 -20.75 -1.37
CA TYR A 50 2.06 -21.97 -1.95
C TYR A 50 2.93 -23.20 -1.70
N GLU A 51 4.26 -23.08 -1.80
CA GLU A 51 5.19 -24.13 -1.40
C GLU A 51 4.94 -24.56 0.06
N ARG A 52 4.83 -23.58 0.99
CA ARG A 52 4.55 -23.87 2.40
C ARG A 52 3.17 -24.51 2.59
N ALA A 53 2.14 -24.04 1.90
CA ALA A 53 0.82 -24.63 1.97
C ALA A 53 0.81 -26.09 1.51
N GLU A 54 1.59 -26.42 0.48
CA GLU A 54 1.77 -27.80 0.02
C GLU A 54 2.53 -28.64 1.05
N GLU A 55 3.64 -28.14 1.60
CA GLU A 55 4.44 -28.80 2.64
C GLU A 55 3.62 -29.18 3.88
N THR A 56 2.69 -28.32 4.30
CA THR A 56 1.85 -28.54 5.49
C THR A 56 0.46 -29.08 5.16
N GLU A 57 0.20 -29.45 3.90
CA GLU A 57 -1.10 -29.91 3.41
C GLU A 57 -2.27 -28.94 3.70
N THR A 58 -1.97 -27.64 3.81
CA THR A 58 -2.95 -26.59 4.09
C THR A 58 -3.71 -26.20 2.84
N ARG A 59 -5.04 -26.25 2.91
CA ARG A 59 -5.93 -25.97 1.77
C ARG A 59 -6.12 -24.48 1.53
N VAL A 60 -5.27 -23.91 0.67
CA VAL A 60 -5.36 -22.52 0.20
C VAL A 60 -6.05 -22.40 -1.16
N SER A 61 -6.39 -21.18 -1.58
CA SER A 61 -6.78 -20.87 -2.97
C SER A 61 -5.53 -20.58 -3.79
N SER A 62 -5.23 -21.43 -4.77
CA SER A 62 -3.98 -21.41 -5.55
C SER A 62 -4.13 -20.75 -6.93
N ASP A 63 -5.18 -19.94 -7.09
CA ASP A 63 -5.54 -19.25 -8.32
C ASP A 63 -5.09 -17.78 -8.34
N PHE A 64 -4.34 -17.33 -7.34
CA PHE A 64 -3.75 -16.00 -7.34
C PHE A 64 -2.39 -15.96 -8.07
N THR A 65 -2.13 -14.84 -8.75
CA THR A 65 -0.82 -14.51 -9.30
C THR A 65 -0.65 -13.00 -9.30
N PHE A 66 0.56 -12.49 -9.19
CA PHE A 66 0.82 -11.06 -9.34
C PHE A 66 0.89 -10.66 -10.82
N SER A 67 0.45 -9.44 -11.10
CA SER A 67 0.59 -8.81 -12.40
C SER A 67 2.07 -8.71 -12.78
N THR A 68 2.34 -8.85 -14.07
CA THR A 68 3.67 -8.59 -14.62
C THR A 68 3.70 -7.19 -15.20
N GLY A 69 4.85 -6.52 -15.04
CA GLY A 69 5.08 -5.18 -15.53
C GLY A 69 6.32 -5.08 -16.41
N ILE A 70 6.42 -3.97 -17.15
CA ILE A 70 7.61 -3.59 -17.91
C ILE A 70 7.87 -2.11 -17.65
N LEU A 71 9.09 -1.74 -17.27
CA LEU A 71 9.49 -0.34 -17.28
C LEU A 71 9.83 0.06 -18.72
N ALA A 72 9.15 1.09 -19.22
CA ALA A 72 9.38 1.67 -20.54
C ALA A 72 9.85 3.11 -20.41
N GLN A 73 10.76 3.51 -21.30
CA GLN A 73 11.24 4.88 -21.38
C GLN A 73 10.71 5.54 -22.64
N GLU A 74 10.27 6.79 -22.50
CA GLU A 74 9.86 7.58 -23.64
C GLU A 74 11.10 8.06 -24.43
N THR A 75 11.08 7.90 -25.75
CA THR A 75 12.18 8.35 -26.62
C THR A 75 11.94 9.80 -27.04
N ILE A 76 12.63 10.73 -26.38
CA ILE A 76 12.60 12.16 -26.66
C ILE A 76 13.74 12.47 -27.65
N GLY A 77 13.50 12.27 -28.94
CA GLY A 77 14.44 12.65 -30.00
C GLY A 77 14.31 14.14 -30.33
N GLU A 78 14.07 14.47 -31.59
CA GLU A 78 13.68 15.84 -32.01
C GLU A 78 12.22 16.19 -31.66
N ARG A 79 11.60 15.43 -30.76
CA ARG A 79 10.17 15.54 -30.42
C ARG A 79 10.03 16.05 -29.00
N GLU A 80 8.92 16.74 -28.76
CA GLU A 80 8.45 17.07 -27.42
C GLU A 80 8.07 15.79 -26.65
N PRO A 81 8.22 15.77 -25.31
CA PRO A 81 7.56 14.79 -24.46
C PRO A 81 6.06 14.67 -24.73
N SER A 82 5.53 13.48 -24.53
CA SER A 82 4.11 13.21 -24.68
C SER A 82 3.29 14.03 -23.69
N ALA A 83 2.13 14.52 -24.11
CA ALA A 83 1.22 15.26 -23.22
C ALA A 83 0.83 14.46 -21.96
N ALA A 84 0.76 13.13 -22.07
CA ALA A 84 0.46 12.24 -20.94
C ALA A 84 1.56 12.27 -19.86
N SER A 85 2.81 12.53 -20.24
CA SER A 85 3.92 12.65 -19.29
C SER A 85 3.85 13.91 -18.44
N ALA A 86 3.02 14.91 -18.81
CA ALA A 86 2.94 16.24 -18.18
C ALA A 86 4.32 16.85 -17.86
N VAL A 87 5.35 16.48 -18.63
CA VAL A 87 6.72 16.98 -18.53
C VAL A 87 6.93 17.88 -19.74
N THR A 88 7.41 19.10 -19.53
CA THR A 88 7.79 19.96 -20.66
C THR A 88 9.18 19.57 -21.18
N LEU A 89 9.51 19.93 -22.43
CA LEU A 89 10.89 19.75 -22.91
C LEU A 89 11.92 20.46 -22.01
N GLN A 90 11.58 21.63 -21.48
CA GLN A 90 12.45 22.36 -20.57
C GLN A 90 12.72 21.55 -19.29
N ASP A 91 11.68 21.00 -18.64
CA ASP A 91 11.83 20.16 -17.45
C ASP A 91 12.71 18.93 -17.73
N PHE A 92 12.53 18.31 -18.90
CA PHE A 92 13.33 17.17 -19.33
C PHE A 92 14.80 17.54 -19.55
N LEU A 93 15.08 18.64 -20.25
CA LEU A 93 16.43 19.14 -20.48
C LEU A 93 17.12 19.53 -19.16
N GLU A 94 16.41 20.15 -18.23
CA GLU A 94 16.92 20.48 -16.91
C GLU A 94 17.21 19.24 -16.05
N SER A 95 16.34 18.22 -16.13
CA SER A 95 16.59 16.94 -15.45
C SER A 95 17.82 16.23 -16.01
N THR A 96 17.90 16.09 -17.33
CA THR A 96 19.03 15.42 -18.00
C THR A 96 20.36 16.15 -17.84
N SER A 97 20.33 17.48 -17.74
CA SER A 97 21.52 18.29 -17.43
C SER A 97 22.05 18.02 -16.01
N ARG A 98 21.15 17.75 -15.05
CA ARG A 98 21.51 17.40 -13.67
C ARG A 98 21.92 15.93 -13.53
N SER A 99 21.24 15.06 -14.25
CA SER A 99 21.40 13.61 -14.22
C SER A 99 21.27 13.07 -15.65
N PRO A 100 22.40 12.75 -16.33
CA PRO A 100 22.37 12.26 -17.71
C PRO A 100 21.57 10.96 -17.90
N SER A 101 21.25 10.26 -16.81
CA SER A 101 20.40 9.06 -16.81
C SER A 101 18.91 9.33 -16.60
N SER A 102 18.48 10.58 -16.37
CA SER A 102 17.06 10.93 -16.24
C SER A 102 16.28 10.54 -17.50
N ALA A 103 15.16 9.86 -17.33
CA ALA A 103 14.28 9.45 -18.41
C ALA A 103 12.81 9.53 -17.98
N ILE A 104 11.93 9.90 -18.91
CA ILE A 104 10.49 9.83 -18.70
C ILE A 104 10.10 8.35 -18.73
N THR A 105 9.87 7.80 -17.54
CA THR A 105 9.63 6.37 -17.33
C THR A 105 8.14 6.09 -17.11
N TRP A 106 7.68 4.95 -17.63
CA TRP A 106 6.33 4.42 -17.51
C TRP A 106 6.40 2.98 -16.97
N LEU A 107 5.47 2.60 -16.10
CA LEU A 107 5.21 1.19 -15.80
C LEU A 107 4.09 0.69 -16.71
N LEU A 108 4.39 -0.29 -17.55
CA LEU A 108 3.44 -0.90 -18.47
C LEU A 108 2.94 -2.22 -17.89
N GLU A 109 1.62 -2.34 -17.70
CA GLU A 109 0.97 -3.57 -17.29
C GLU A 109 -0.11 -3.98 -18.30
N PRO A 110 -0.39 -5.27 -18.49
CA PRO A 110 -1.48 -5.72 -19.35
C PRO A 110 -2.79 -5.00 -19.01
N LEU A 111 -3.50 -4.51 -20.02
CA LEU A 111 -4.83 -3.94 -19.83
C LEU A 111 -5.80 -5.07 -19.46
N ARG A 112 -6.57 -4.85 -18.40
CA ARG A 112 -7.49 -5.83 -17.85
C ARG A 112 -8.90 -5.22 -17.74
N ALA A 113 -9.93 -6.07 -17.63
CA ALA A 113 -11.33 -5.66 -17.43
C ALA A 113 -11.58 -4.92 -16.09
N SER A 114 -12.80 -4.45 -15.81
CA SER A 114 -13.02 -3.46 -14.75
C SER A 114 -13.46 -3.99 -13.37
N THR A 115 -13.75 -5.29 -13.21
CA THR A 115 -14.27 -5.79 -11.91
C THR A 115 -13.12 -6.10 -10.97
N ILE A 116 -12.94 -5.22 -9.98
CA ILE A 116 -11.90 -5.32 -8.95
C ILE A 116 -12.51 -5.91 -7.69
N GLU A 117 -11.78 -6.85 -7.09
CA GLU A 117 -12.07 -7.40 -5.75
C GLU A 117 -10.94 -6.98 -4.81
N ARG A 118 -11.30 -6.35 -3.68
CA ARG A 118 -10.35 -5.85 -2.70
C ARG A 118 -10.32 -6.78 -1.50
N TRP A 119 -9.12 -7.25 -1.16
CA TRP A 119 -8.84 -8.18 -0.07
C TRP A 119 -8.19 -7.50 1.13
N SER A 120 -7.55 -6.35 0.94
CA SER A 120 -7.16 -5.52 2.07
C SER A 120 -7.08 -4.06 1.69
N GLY A 121 -7.03 -3.18 2.69
CA GLY A 121 -6.76 -1.76 2.52
C GLY A 121 -5.35 -1.39 2.92
N THR A 122 -5.04 -0.10 2.89
CA THR A 122 -3.73 0.42 3.31
C THR A 122 -3.53 0.26 4.82
N LEU A 123 -4.50 0.68 5.63
CA LEU A 123 -4.43 0.62 7.09
C LEU A 123 -5.59 -0.17 7.71
N ASP A 124 -6.50 -0.65 6.88
CA ASP A 124 -7.70 -1.38 7.27
C ASP A 124 -7.73 -2.74 6.60
N HIS A 125 -8.03 -3.77 7.37
CA HIS A 125 -7.84 -5.17 7.01
C HIS A 125 -9.09 -5.95 7.43
N PRO A 126 -10.14 -5.93 6.60
CA PRO A 126 -11.36 -6.66 6.90
C PRO A 126 -11.06 -8.16 6.91
N MET A 127 -11.68 -8.89 7.85
CA MET A 127 -11.59 -10.34 7.88
C MET A 127 -12.55 -10.95 6.86
N HIS A 128 -12.06 -11.92 6.10
CA HIS A 128 -12.86 -12.59 5.09
C HIS A 128 -13.39 -13.93 5.59
N ALA A 129 -14.63 -14.26 5.20
CA ALA A 129 -15.27 -15.52 5.58
C ALA A 129 -15.06 -16.62 4.53
N ASP A 130 -14.88 -16.23 3.27
CA ASP A 130 -14.72 -17.12 2.13
C ASP A 130 -13.26 -17.56 1.95
N LYS A 131 -13.08 -18.68 1.23
CA LYS A 131 -11.77 -19.32 1.09
C LYS A 131 -10.73 -18.41 0.38
N PRO A 132 -11.06 -17.71 -0.73
CA PRO A 132 -10.14 -16.76 -1.35
C PRO A 132 -9.69 -15.65 -0.41
N GLY A 133 -10.62 -14.98 0.28
CA GLY A 133 -10.25 -13.91 1.20
C GLY A 133 -9.42 -14.39 2.39
N LYS A 134 -9.77 -15.55 2.99
CA LYS A 134 -8.93 -16.19 4.03
C LYS A 134 -7.53 -16.54 3.53
N THR A 135 -7.40 -16.88 2.24
CA THR A 135 -6.10 -17.11 1.61
C THR A 135 -5.26 -15.84 1.56
N MET A 136 -5.87 -14.69 1.24
CA MET A 136 -5.17 -13.41 1.23
C MET A 136 -4.82 -12.92 2.64
N ASP A 137 -5.72 -13.11 3.61
CA ASP A 137 -5.44 -12.84 5.03
C ASP A 137 -4.23 -13.66 5.52
N ALA A 138 -4.19 -14.95 5.20
CA ALA A 138 -3.08 -15.84 5.56
C ALA A 138 -1.79 -15.51 4.78
N PHE A 139 -1.88 -15.17 3.50
CA PHE A 139 -0.72 -14.77 2.67
C PHE A 139 -0.03 -13.51 3.23
N MET A 140 -0.81 -12.52 3.63
CA MET A 140 -0.30 -11.31 4.26
C MET A 140 0.43 -11.61 5.57
N HIS A 141 -0.18 -12.40 6.46
CA HIS A 141 0.48 -12.82 7.70
C HIS A 141 1.75 -13.64 7.42
N PHE A 142 1.68 -14.58 6.47
CA PHE A 142 2.83 -15.36 6.02
C PHE A 142 3.97 -14.47 5.54
N SER A 143 3.69 -13.47 4.71
CA SER A 143 4.73 -12.57 4.19
C SER A 143 5.49 -11.85 5.31
N TYR A 144 4.78 -11.48 6.38
CA TYR A 144 5.37 -10.87 7.56
C TYR A 144 6.25 -11.84 8.34
N ILE A 145 5.75 -13.05 8.65
CA ILE A 145 6.55 -14.04 9.39
C ILE A 145 7.76 -14.51 8.55
N TYR A 146 7.53 -14.84 7.29
CA TYR A 146 8.54 -15.36 6.37
C TYR A 146 9.64 -14.35 6.07
N SER A 147 9.31 -13.05 6.00
CA SER A 147 10.30 -11.97 5.87
C SER A 147 11.05 -11.66 7.17
N GLN A 148 10.96 -12.49 8.20
CA GLN A 148 11.50 -12.23 9.55
C GLN A 148 10.97 -10.91 10.12
N ARG A 149 9.67 -10.66 9.93
CA ARG A 149 8.95 -9.48 10.44
C ARG A 149 9.44 -8.15 9.85
N SER A 150 10.00 -8.18 8.64
CA SER A 150 10.55 -6.97 8.00
C SER A 150 9.62 -6.34 6.95
N ARG A 151 8.67 -7.11 6.40
CA ARG A 151 7.78 -6.68 5.32
C ARG A 151 6.40 -7.32 5.44
N LEU A 152 5.36 -6.53 5.21
CA LEU A 152 3.98 -6.99 5.12
C LEU A 152 3.35 -6.43 3.84
N PHE A 153 2.61 -7.26 3.10
CA PHE A 153 1.84 -6.81 1.94
C PHE A 153 0.48 -6.26 2.37
N ALA A 154 0.10 -5.10 1.84
CA ALA A 154 -1.13 -4.40 2.13
C ALA A 154 -1.79 -3.93 0.84
N ASP A 155 -3.04 -3.47 0.95
CA ASP A 155 -3.88 -3.11 -0.19
C ASP A 155 -3.92 -4.17 -1.29
N LEU A 156 -4.06 -5.43 -0.88
CA LEU A 156 -4.20 -6.56 -1.79
C LEU A 156 -5.54 -6.42 -2.50
N GLN A 157 -5.48 -6.29 -3.82
CA GLN A 157 -6.64 -6.28 -4.68
C GLN A 157 -6.35 -7.12 -5.90
N SER A 158 -7.37 -7.79 -6.40
CA SER A 158 -7.25 -8.66 -7.55
C SER A 158 -8.32 -8.37 -8.58
N GLN A 159 -8.05 -8.90 -9.76
CA GLN A 159 -9.02 -8.92 -10.83
C GLN A 159 -9.14 -10.32 -11.42
N SER A 160 -10.36 -10.81 -11.58
CA SER A 160 -10.59 -12.06 -12.29
C SER A 160 -10.28 -11.88 -13.77
N ALA A 161 -9.41 -12.72 -14.32
CA ALA A 161 -9.16 -12.75 -15.76
C ALA A 161 -10.38 -13.36 -16.48
N SER A 162 -10.96 -12.66 -17.45
CA SER A 162 -12.12 -13.14 -18.20
C SER A 162 -11.84 -14.51 -18.84
N GLY A 163 -12.59 -15.54 -18.45
CA GLY A 163 -12.45 -16.90 -18.98
C GLY A 163 -11.40 -17.78 -18.30
N ASN A 164 -10.59 -17.23 -17.39
CA ASN A 164 -9.67 -17.97 -16.54
C ASN A 164 -10.16 -17.91 -15.09
N ARG A 165 -9.89 -18.98 -14.33
CA ARG A 165 -10.15 -18.98 -12.87
C ARG A 165 -9.10 -18.20 -12.07
N ALA A 166 -8.09 -17.61 -12.72
CA ALA A 166 -7.01 -16.93 -12.04
C ALA A 166 -7.39 -15.49 -11.65
N SER A 167 -7.13 -15.15 -10.39
CA SER A 167 -7.25 -13.82 -9.81
C SER A 167 -5.89 -13.14 -9.83
N ILE A 168 -5.79 -12.01 -10.51
CA ILE A 168 -4.50 -11.36 -10.72
C ILE A 168 -4.37 -10.17 -9.79
N LEU A 169 -3.40 -10.22 -8.89
CA LEU A 169 -3.06 -9.18 -7.91
C LEU A 169 -2.26 -8.06 -8.58
N PHE A 170 -2.61 -6.81 -8.32
CA PHE A 170 -1.97 -5.63 -8.92
C PHE A 170 -2.09 -4.42 -7.99
N ASP A 171 -1.34 -3.35 -8.25
CA ASP A 171 -1.34 -2.12 -7.44
C ASP A 171 -1.17 -2.41 -5.94
N VAL A 172 -0.19 -3.25 -5.61
CA VAL A 172 0.04 -3.72 -4.25
C VAL A 172 0.88 -2.73 -3.46
N MET A 173 0.55 -2.56 -2.19
CA MET A 173 1.39 -1.82 -1.25
C MET A 173 2.15 -2.78 -0.34
N THR A 174 3.26 -2.28 0.20
CA THR A 174 3.98 -2.98 1.26
C THR A 174 4.29 -2.00 2.38
N HIS A 175 4.28 -2.52 3.61
CA HIS A 175 4.83 -1.83 4.75
C HIS A 175 6.14 -2.52 5.14
N THR A 176 7.22 -1.76 5.25
CA THR A 176 8.52 -2.30 5.67
C THR A 176 9.00 -1.62 6.94
N VAL A 177 9.76 -2.33 7.77
CA VAL A 177 10.35 -1.72 8.98
C VAL A 177 11.24 -0.51 8.62
N ALA A 178 11.89 -0.54 7.46
CA ALA A 178 12.74 0.53 6.95
C ALA A 178 11.95 1.68 6.28
N GLN A 179 10.65 1.50 6.02
CA GLN A 179 9.79 2.45 5.32
C GLN A 179 10.36 2.87 3.94
N ASP A 180 10.87 1.88 3.21
CA ASP A 180 11.67 2.05 2.00
C ASP A 180 11.03 1.41 0.76
N SER A 181 9.82 0.88 0.85
CA SER A 181 9.19 0.17 -0.26
C SER A 181 8.46 1.05 -1.28
N GLY A 182 8.49 2.37 -1.10
CA GLY A 182 7.91 3.37 -1.99
C GLY A 182 6.66 4.05 -1.44
N VAL A 183 5.91 4.73 -2.31
CA VAL A 183 4.66 5.43 -1.95
C VAL A 183 3.70 4.47 -1.26
N GLY A 184 3.07 4.93 -0.18
CA GLY A 184 2.11 4.17 0.63
C GLY A 184 2.72 3.31 1.73
N ASP A 185 4.06 3.30 1.85
CA ASP A 185 4.73 2.61 2.95
C ASP A 185 4.59 3.42 4.27
N HIS A 186 3.70 2.94 5.14
CA HIS A 186 3.46 3.49 6.47
C HIS A 186 4.39 2.88 7.54
N GLY A 187 5.40 2.13 7.13
CA GLY A 187 6.40 1.56 8.00
C GLY A 187 5.82 0.68 9.10
N LEU A 188 6.42 0.78 10.30
CA LEU A 188 5.94 0.05 11.47
C LEU A 188 4.52 0.43 11.88
N THR A 189 4.08 1.67 11.62
CA THR A 189 2.69 2.09 11.89
C THR A 189 1.71 1.31 11.03
N GLY A 190 2.01 1.17 9.73
CA GLY A 190 1.22 0.36 8.82
C GLY A 190 1.17 -1.11 9.26
N ILE A 191 2.35 -1.71 9.51
CA ILE A 191 2.46 -3.08 10.03
C ILE A 191 1.61 -3.26 11.28
N THR A 192 1.75 -2.38 12.27
CA THR A 192 0.99 -2.45 13.53
C THR A 192 -0.52 -2.39 13.29
N ALA A 193 -0.98 -1.50 12.41
CA ALA A 193 -2.39 -1.33 12.11
C ALA A 193 -3.00 -2.60 11.50
N VAL A 194 -2.30 -3.19 10.51
CA VAL A 194 -2.71 -4.45 9.88
C VAL A 194 -2.79 -5.58 10.90
N LEU A 195 -1.71 -5.73 11.67
CA LEU A 195 -1.53 -6.82 12.62
C LEU A 195 -2.50 -6.73 13.81
N ALA A 196 -2.93 -5.53 14.19
CA ALA A 196 -3.95 -5.33 15.22
C ALA A 196 -5.35 -5.77 14.77
N GLY A 197 -5.64 -5.74 13.47
CA GLY A 197 -6.90 -6.21 12.90
C GLY A 197 -6.90 -7.70 12.53
N HIS A 198 -5.73 -8.31 12.38
CA HIS A 198 -5.60 -9.71 11.96
C HIS A 198 -5.95 -10.69 13.09
N ILE A 199 -6.82 -11.66 12.76
CA ILE A 199 -7.11 -12.81 13.63
C ILE A 199 -6.70 -14.06 12.87
N CYS A 200 -5.69 -14.77 13.38
CA CYS A 200 -5.29 -16.05 12.82
C CYS A 200 -6.49 -16.99 12.76
N ASP A 201 -6.66 -17.65 11.61
CA ASP A 201 -7.66 -18.69 11.43
C ASP A 201 -6.98 -20.05 11.18
N THR A 202 -7.79 -21.07 10.90
CA THR A 202 -7.32 -22.43 10.64
C THR A 202 -6.31 -22.52 9.48
N MET A 203 -6.34 -21.58 8.54
CA MET A 203 -5.36 -21.53 7.45
C MET A 203 -4.01 -21.01 7.96
N CYS A 204 -4.03 -19.99 8.82
CA CYS A 204 -2.81 -19.49 9.45
C CYS A 204 -2.16 -20.55 10.36
N GLU A 205 -2.98 -21.25 11.13
CA GLU A 205 -2.57 -22.35 11.99
C GLU A 205 -1.98 -23.52 11.19
N GLY A 206 -2.64 -23.90 10.08
CA GLY A 206 -2.17 -24.97 9.20
C GLY A 206 -0.84 -24.66 8.52
N LEU A 207 -0.52 -23.39 8.29
CA LEU A 207 0.77 -22.96 7.75
C LEU A 207 1.90 -22.95 8.79
N GLU A 208 1.61 -23.36 10.03
CA GLU A 208 2.56 -23.45 11.14
C GLU A 208 3.30 -22.14 11.43
N MET A 209 2.64 -20.99 11.24
CA MET A 209 3.27 -19.67 11.35
C MET A 209 3.57 -19.23 12.80
N GLY A 210 3.33 -20.12 13.77
CA GLY A 210 3.54 -19.90 15.20
C GLY A 210 2.54 -18.91 15.82
N GLU A 211 2.11 -19.17 17.05
CA GLU A 211 1.30 -18.24 17.84
C GLU A 211 2.15 -17.12 18.48
N GLU A 212 3.34 -16.80 17.95
CA GLU A 212 4.19 -15.79 18.56
C GLU A 212 3.49 -14.44 18.49
N ASN A 213 2.82 -14.12 19.60
CA ASN A 213 1.97 -12.98 19.83
C ASN A 213 2.51 -11.77 19.09
N LEU A 214 1.60 -11.12 18.36
CA LEU A 214 1.68 -9.82 17.70
C LEU A 214 1.99 -8.66 18.67
N ILE A 215 2.78 -8.91 19.71
CA ILE A 215 3.36 -7.92 20.59
C ILE A 215 4.57 -7.37 19.85
N LEU A 216 4.31 -6.41 18.96
CA LEU A 216 5.32 -5.40 18.69
C LEU A 216 5.67 -4.80 20.04
N ALA A 217 6.87 -5.15 20.54
CA ALA A 217 7.45 -4.53 21.70
C ALA A 217 7.53 -3.03 21.40
N THR A 218 6.54 -2.27 21.85
CA THR A 218 6.67 -0.83 22.00
C THR A 218 7.80 -0.64 23.00
N ASP A 219 9.01 -0.39 22.49
CA ASP A 219 10.17 -0.18 23.32
C ASP A 219 9.92 0.96 24.33
N GLY A 220 10.09 0.63 25.61
CA GLY A 220 10.96 1.43 26.45
C GLY A 220 10.45 2.76 27.01
N LYS A 221 9.29 2.79 27.68
CA LYS A 221 9.13 3.68 28.86
C LYS A 221 8.57 2.92 30.06
N LYS A 222 9.43 2.11 30.69
CA LYS A 222 9.27 1.76 32.11
C LYS A 222 9.37 3.05 32.94
N LYS A 223 8.25 3.73 33.18
CA LYS A 223 8.14 4.62 34.34
C LYS A 223 8.26 3.72 35.58
N LYS A 224 9.40 3.81 36.27
CA LYS A 224 9.56 3.26 37.62
C LYS A 224 8.47 3.89 38.50
N ALA A 225 7.45 3.11 38.83
CA ALA A 225 6.58 3.40 39.95
C ALA A 225 7.39 3.12 41.23
N GLY A 226 7.86 4.17 41.88
CA GLY A 226 8.67 4.01 43.08
C GLY A 226 9.36 5.27 43.55
N GLU A 227 8.63 6.37 43.74
CA GLU A 227 9.10 7.41 44.66
C GLU A 227 7.92 8.05 45.40
N LYS A 228 7.89 7.78 46.71
CA LYS A 228 6.96 8.34 47.68
C LYS A 228 7.21 9.84 47.79
N CYS A 229 6.33 10.67 47.23
CA CYS A 229 6.22 12.06 47.65
C CYS A 229 5.12 12.21 48.70
N LYS A 230 5.57 12.61 49.89
CA LYS A 230 4.78 12.92 51.08
C LYS A 230 3.75 14.00 50.76
N GLY A 231 2.55 13.81 51.28
CA GLY A 231 1.49 14.80 51.21
C GLY A 231 1.83 16.07 51.97
N THR A 232 1.46 17.21 51.40
CA THR A 232 1.22 18.45 52.11
C THR A 232 -0.11 19.04 51.63
N LYS A 233 -0.92 19.39 52.63
CA LYS A 233 -2.24 20.02 52.51
C LYS A 233 -2.10 21.49 52.07
N GLY A 234 -3.05 21.95 51.26
CA GLY A 234 -3.38 23.37 51.09
C GLY A 234 -4.53 23.50 50.08
N LYS A 235 -5.77 23.76 50.52
CA LYS A 235 -6.47 25.07 50.38
C LYS A 235 -6.33 25.63 48.96
N GLY A 236 -7.35 25.77 48.13
CA GLY A 236 -8.73 26.19 48.38
C GLY A 236 -9.03 27.38 47.45
N THR A 237 -10.30 27.52 47.04
CA THR A 237 -10.88 28.63 46.23
C THR A 237 -10.45 28.63 44.75
N GLY A 238 -11.29 28.85 43.75
CA GLY A 238 -12.70 29.23 43.65
C GLY A 238 -12.95 29.79 42.24
N LYS A 239 -14.23 29.84 41.83
CA LYS A 239 -14.77 30.59 40.67
C LYS A 239 -14.33 30.13 39.25
N SER A 240 -15.09 30.27 38.17
CA SER A 240 -16.53 30.43 37.85
C SER A 240 -16.60 30.81 36.36
N ARG A 241 -17.60 30.29 35.62
CA ARG A 241 -18.17 30.84 34.35
C ARG A 241 -17.24 30.89 33.12
N GLY A 242 -17.69 30.76 31.86
CA GLY A 242 -19.00 30.60 31.23
C GLY A 242 -18.83 29.81 29.91
N LYS A 243 -19.83 29.03 29.47
CA LYS A 243 -20.77 29.39 28.39
C LYS A 243 -20.15 30.22 27.25
N GLN A 244 -20.09 29.67 26.04
CA GLN A 244 -20.94 30.12 24.93
C GLN A 244 -20.96 29.07 23.79
N GLN A 245 -22.17 28.61 23.46
CA GLN A 245 -22.52 28.02 22.17
C GLN A 245 -22.69 29.17 21.18
N ASP A 246 -22.34 28.99 19.91
CA ASP A 246 -23.06 29.66 18.83
C ASP A 246 -23.40 28.67 17.72
N ARG A 247 -24.70 28.69 17.44
CA ARG A 247 -25.50 28.04 16.41
C ARG A 247 -25.81 29.15 15.42
N VAL A 248 -25.63 28.92 14.13
CA VAL A 248 -26.33 29.70 13.10
C VAL A 248 -26.91 28.72 12.08
N GLU A 249 -28.23 28.77 11.99
CA GLU A 249 -29.08 28.11 11.01
C GLU A 249 -29.20 28.94 9.72
N SER A 250 -29.33 28.21 8.61
CA SER A 250 -30.25 28.38 7.47
C SER A 250 -30.56 29.74 6.83
N SER A 251 -30.45 29.74 5.50
CA SER A 251 -31.44 30.15 4.48
C SER A 251 -30.77 29.80 3.13
N ASP A 252 -31.23 28.92 2.24
CA ASP A 252 -32.53 28.70 1.58
C ASP A 252 -33.03 29.91 0.77
N GLU A 253 -33.64 29.59 -0.39
CA GLU A 253 -33.92 30.40 -1.61
C GLU A 253 -32.84 30.23 -2.71
N GLY A 254 -33.12 29.79 -3.93
CA GLY A 254 -34.36 29.49 -4.63
C GLY A 254 -34.23 29.89 -6.12
N GLU A 255 -34.69 29.01 -7.03
CA GLU A 255 -35.14 29.30 -8.42
C GLU A 255 -34.13 29.81 -9.48
N THR A 256 -34.28 29.65 -10.81
CA THR A 256 -34.85 28.70 -11.80
C THR A 256 -34.43 29.25 -13.18
N SER A 257 -34.35 28.39 -14.22
CA SER A 257 -34.38 28.70 -15.68
C SER A 257 -33.25 29.57 -16.27
N GLU A 258 -32.64 29.29 -17.43
CA GLU A 258 -33.07 28.70 -18.70
C GLU A 258 -32.11 27.62 -19.25
#